data_AF-X1SYG8-F1
#
_entry.id   AF-X1SYG8-F1
#
_cell.length_a   1.000
_cell.length_b   1.000
_cell.length_c   1.000
_cell.angle_alpha   90.00
_cell.angle_beta   90.00
_cell.angle_gamma   90.00
#
_symmetry.space_group_name_H-M   'P 1'
#
loop_
_entity.id
_entity.type
_entity.pdbx_description
1 polymer ?
#
loop_
_entity_poly.entity_id
_entity_poly.type
_entity_poly.pdbx_seq_one_letter_code
_entity_poly.pdbx_strand_id
1 'polypeptide(L)'
;FALEWGIINLDGIRTLVSHGDTIDRTNTRYLMLRKILRSRMFYRIQKNIPSILLWKIARISSKISNEHLGKSLDGLVEIMGAFTIEKFKEGFDAVILGHCHTPTIKQYVIDGREKTFVTLGDWISHYSYLLYEDGKFTLSFYRP
;
A
#
# COMPACT_ATOMS: atom_id res chain seq x y z
N PHE A 1 9.97 -11.86 -11.00
CA PHE A 1 9.21 -10.65 -10.65
C PHE A 1 8.75 -10.83 -9.22
N ALA A 2 9.15 -9.96 -8.30
CA ALA A 2 8.71 -10.08 -6.91
C ALA A 2 7.19 -9.89 -6.88
N LEU A 3 6.47 -10.74 -6.13
CA LEU A 3 5.05 -10.54 -5.88
C LEU A 3 4.87 -9.17 -5.20
N GLU A 4 4.01 -8.32 -5.75
CA GLU A 4 3.74 -6.97 -5.23
C GLU A 4 2.80 -7.00 -4.00
N TRP A 5 2.40 -8.19 -3.57
CA TRP A 5 1.55 -8.45 -2.42
C TRP A 5 1.89 -9.81 -1.78
N GLY A 6 1.63 -9.90 -0.48
CA GLY A 6 1.58 -11.16 0.26
C GLY A 6 0.17 -11.73 0.27
N ILE A 7 0.08 -13.05 0.43
CA ILE A 7 -1.18 -13.75 0.67
C ILE A 7 -1.07 -14.42 2.02
N ILE A 8 -2.05 -14.18 2.88
CA ILE A 8 -2.15 -14.73 4.23
C ILE A 8 -3.50 -15.43 4.34
N ASN A 9 -3.55 -16.54 5.08
CA ASN A 9 -4.81 -17.19 5.45
C ASN A 9 -5.05 -16.90 6.95
N LEU A 10 -6.18 -16.26 7.25
CA LEU A 10 -6.61 -15.93 8.61
C LEU A 10 -7.92 -16.68 8.87
N ASP A 11 -7.88 -17.81 9.58
CA ASP A 11 -9.05 -18.66 9.87
C ASP A 11 -9.90 -19.03 8.64
N GLY A 12 -9.25 -19.33 7.52
CA GLY A 12 -9.93 -19.65 6.26
C GLY A 12 -10.24 -18.43 5.38
N ILE A 13 -10.03 -17.21 5.88
CA ILE A 13 -10.16 -15.96 5.11
C ILE A 13 -8.89 -15.78 4.28
N ARG A 14 -9.04 -15.82 2.95
CA ARG A 14 -7.90 -15.60 2.04
C ARG A 14 -7.64 -14.10 1.90
N THR A 15 -6.61 -13.62 2.58
CA THR A 15 -6.29 -12.19 2.71
C THR A 15 -5.10 -11.80 1.82
N LEU A 16 -5.29 -10.77 1.00
CA LEU A 16 -4.21 -10.10 0.27
C LEU A 16 -3.71 -8.92 1.09
N VAL A 17 -2.40 -8.80 1.27
CA VAL A 17 -1.76 -7.66 1.93
C VAL A 17 -0.72 -7.04 1.01
N SER A 18 -0.77 -5.73 0.82
CA SER A 18 0.23 -5.01 0.01
C SER A 18 0.53 -3.64 0.58
N HIS A 19 1.72 -3.10 0.29
CA HIS A 19 1.97 -1.68 0.50
C HIS A 19 1.00 -0.83 -0.33
N GLY A 20 0.70 -1.21 -1.58
CA GLY A 20 -0.28 -0.53 -2.43
C GLY A 20 0.30 0.53 -3.39
N ASP A 21 1.61 0.78 -3.33
CA ASP A 21 2.31 1.79 -4.15
C ASP A 21 2.25 1.55 -5.66
N THR A 22 2.05 0.30 -6.08
CA THR A 22 1.99 -0.05 -7.50
C THR A 22 0.57 -0.19 -8.05
N ILE A 23 -0.45 0.05 -7.23
CA ILE A 23 -1.85 -0.13 -7.63
C ILE A 23 -2.28 0.97 -8.60
N ASP A 24 -1.87 2.22 -8.35
CA ASP A 24 -2.07 3.31 -9.29
C ASP A 24 -1.12 3.21 -10.49
N ARG A 25 -1.58 2.53 -11.54
CA ARG A 25 -0.84 2.36 -12.80
C ARG A 25 -0.73 3.64 -13.62
N THR A 26 -1.49 4.68 -13.30
CA THR A 26 -1.42 5.96 -14.03
C THR A 26 -0.15 6.74 -13.65
N ASN A 27 0.45 6.44 -12.49
CA ASN A 27 1.69 7.08 -12.04
C ASN A 27 2.93 6.44 -12.68
N THR A 28 3.02 6.55 -14.01
CA THR A 28 4.08 5.92 -14.82
C THR A 28 5.48 6.39 -14.44
N ARG A 29 5.65 7.68 -14.12
CA ARG A 29 6.93 8.25 -13.66
C ARG A 29 7.41 7.61 -12.36
N TYR A 30 6.50 7.47 -11.38
CA TYR A 30 6.81 6.78 -10.13
C TYR A 30 7.20 5.32 -10.37
N LEU A 31 6.42 4.59 -11.19
CA LEU A 31 6.69 3.18 -11.49
C LEU A 31 8.03 2.99 -12.21
N MET A 32 8.41 3.90 -13.12
CA MET A 32 9.71 3.89 -13.79
C MET A 32 10.84 4.14 -12.79
N LEU A 33 10.73 5.18 -11.95
CA LEU A 33 11.71 5.48 -10.90
C LEU A 33 11.89 4.28 -9.98
N ARG A 34 10.79 3.71 -9.48
CA ARG A 34 10.80 2.52 -8.64
C ARG A 34 11.52 1.35 -9.31
N LYS A 35 11.25 1.10 -10.60
CA LYS A 35 11.90 0.03 -11.36
C LYS A 35 13.42 0.24 -11.46
N ILE A 36 13.88 1.48 -11.66
CA ILE A 36 15.30 1.83 -11.67
C ILE A 36 15.91 1.59 -10.29
N LEU A 37 15.31 2.14 -9.24
CA LEU A 37 15.80 2.05 -7.86
C LEU A 37 15.86 0.60 -7.35
N ARG A 38 14.93 -0.26 -7.76
CA ARG A 38 14.90 -1.69 -7.40
C ARG A 38 15.69 -2.58 -8.34
N SER A 39 16.38 -2.03 -9.34
CA SER A 39 17.18 -2.84 -10.27
C SER A 39 18.48 -3.33 -9.61
N ARG A 40 18.92 -4.55 -9.99
CA ARG A 40 20.20 -5.11 -9.53
C ARG A 40 21.41 -4.25 -9.93
N MET A 41 21.30 -3.52 -11.03
CA MET A 41 22.36 -2.60 -11.48
C MET A 41 22.46 -1.39 -10.55
N PHE A 42 21.32 -0.74 -10.26
CA PHE A 42 21.29 0.37 -9.33
C PHE A 42 21.78 -0.04 -7.93
N TYR A 43 21.34 -1.21 -7.43
CA TYR A 43 21.80 -1.73 -6.14
C TYR A 43 23.32 -1.97 -6.09
N ARG A 44 23.93 -2.39 -7.20
CA ARG A 44 25.39 -2.55 -7.31
C ARG A 44 26.12 -1.21 -7.37
N ILE A 45 25.59 -0.25 -8.12
CA ILE A 45 26.19 1.08 -8.25
C ILE A 45 26.13 1.83 -6.92
N GLN A 46 24.96 1.84 -6.24
CA GLN A 46 24.78 2.61 -5.01
C GLN A 46 25.73 2.18 -3.88
N LYS A 47 26.14 0.91 -3.85
CA LYS A 47 27.09 0.40 -2.84
C LYS A 47 28.45 1.08 -2.90
N ASN A 48 28.83 1.60 -4.06
CA ASN A 48 30.11 2.30 -4.26
C ASN A 48 29.96 3.82 -4.11
N ILE A 49 28.75 4.34 -3.86
CA ILE A 49 28.52 5.77 -3.67
C ILE A 49 28.74 6.10 -2.19
N PRO A 50 29.57 7.12 -1.85
CA PRO A 50 29.72 7.56 -0.47
C PRO A 50 28.37 7.90 0.17
N SER A 51 28.18 7.48 1.43
CA SER A 51 26.91 7.64 2.15
C SER A 51 26.46 9.10 2.21
N ILE A 52 27.38 10.06 2.34
CA ILE A 52 27.07 11.49 2.35
C ILE A 52 26.37 11.95 1.08
N LEU A 53 26.74 11.38 -0.07
CA LEU A 53 26.14 11.72 -1.36
C LEU A 53 24.77 11.06 -1.51
N LEU A 54 24.64 9.80 -1.09
CA LEU A 54 23.34 9.12 -1.03
C LEU A 54 22.34 9.87 -0.15
N TRP A 55 22.76 10.36 1.02
CA TRP A 55 21.92 11.16 1.91
C TRP A 55 21.48 12.49 1.28
N LYS A 56 22.37 13.18 0.56
CA LYS A 56 22.02 14.41 -0.17
C LYS A 56 20.98 14.14 -1.26
N ILE A 57 21.19 13.09 -2.06
CA ILE A 57 20.25 12.68 -3.12
C ILE A 57 18.88 12.32 -2.52
N ALA A 58 18.88 11.54 -1.43
CA ALA A 58 17.66 11.14 -0.74
C ALA A 58 16.86 12.34 -0.21
N ARG A 59 17.53 13.33 0.40
CA ARG A 59 16.89 14.57 0.88
C ARG A 59 16.24 15.37 -0.26
N ILE A 60 16.94 15.55 -1.37
CA ILE A 60 16.40 16.25 -2.55
C ILE A 60 15.19 15.50 -3.10
N SER A 61 15.30 14.18 -3.27
CA SER A 61 14.20 13.34 -3.77
C SER A 61 12.98 13.40 -2.86
N SER A 62 13.17 13.40 -1.54
CA SER A 62 12.07 13.49 -0.57
C SER A 62 11.35 14.84 -0.66
N LYS A 63 12.11 15.94 -0.80
CA LYS A 63 11.53 17.28 -0.97
C LYS A 63 10.68 17.37 -2.24
N ILE A 64 11.22 16.93 -3.38
CA ILE A 64 10.51 16.93 -4.66
C ILE A 64 9.25 16.06 -4.58
N SER A 65 9.33 14.88 -3.96
CA SER A 65 8.19 13.99 -3.80
C SER A 65 7.07 14.66 -3.00
N ASN A 66 7.39 15.32 -1.90
CA ASN A 66 6.38 16.02 -1.07
C ASN A 66 5.68 17.16 -1.84
N GLU A 67 6.42 17.88 -2.69
CA GLU A 67 5.86 18.95 -3.54
C GLU A 67 4.96 18.40 -4.67
N HIS A 68 5.15 17.14 -5.09
CA HIS A 68 4.40 16.50 -6.18
C HIS A 68 3.20 15.65 -5.72
N LEU A 69 2.89 15.61 -4.41
CA LEU A 69 1.70 14.94 -3.85
C LEU A 69 0.39 15.70 -4.15
N GLY A 70 0.21 16.15 -5.40
CA GLY A 70 -0.97 16.87 -5.87
C GLY A 70 -2.18 15.98 -6.21
N LYS A 71 -2.12 14.66 -5.96
CA LYS A 71 -3.30 13.79 -6.05
C LYS A 71 -4.03 13.82 -4.70
N SER A 72 -5.34 14.04 -4.71
CA SER A 72 -6.14 13.89 -3.50
C SER A 72 -6.01 12.45 -3.00
N LEU A 73 -5.77 12.30 -1.69
CA LEU A 73 -5.68 10.99 -1.04
C LEU A 73 -6.95 10.18 -1.30
N ASP A 74 -8.10 10.85 -1.40
CA ASP A 74 -9.40 10.27 -1.73
C ASP A 74 -9.42 9.57 -3.09
N GLY A 75 -8.83 10.18 -4.13
CA GLY A 75 -8.76 9.55 -5.46
C GLY A 75 -7.92 8.28 -5.48
N LEU A 76 -6.89 8.20 -4.63
CA LEU A 76 -6.07 6.98 -4.49
C LEU A 76 -6.84 5.87 -3.77
N VAL A 77 -7.64 6.20 -2.76
CA VAL A 77 -8.52 5.24 -2.06
C VAL A 77 -9.54 4.64 -3.04
N GLU A 78 -10.09 5.44 -3.94
CA GLU A 78 -11.00 4.96 -5.00
C GLU A 78 -10.31 3.98 -5.96
N ILE A 79 -9.11 4.32 -6.45
CA ILE A 79 -8.31 3.43 -7.31
C ILE A 79 -8.02 2.10 -6.60
N MET A 80 -7.65 2.15 -5.31
CA MET A 80 -7.43 0.98 -4.47
C MET A 80 -8.71 0.16 -4.25
N GLY A 81 -9.85 0.83 -4.12
CA GLY A 81 -11.16 0.19 -4.04
C GLY A 81 -11.49 -0.57 -5.32
N ALA A 82 -11.29 0.03 -6.50
CA ALA A 82 -11.51 -0.63 -7.78
C ALA A 82 -10.61 -1.87 -7.96
N PHE A 83 -9.33 -1.75 -7.61
CA PHE A 83 -8.41 -2.89 -7.57
C PHE A 83 -8.91 -4.01 -6.65
N THR A 84 -9.43 -3.64 -5.47
CA THR A 84 -9.94 -4.60 -4.48
C THR A 84 -11.12 -5.40 -5.00
N ILE A 85 -12.04 -4.78 -5.74
CA ILE A 85 -13.17 -5.49 -6.37
C ILE A 85 -12.69 -6.57 -7.34
N GLU A 86 -11.67 -6.30 -8.15
CA GLU A 86 -11.08 -7.31 -9.03
C GLU A 86 -10.45 -8.45 -8.24
N LYS A 87 -9.82 -8.16 -7.09
CA LYS A 87 -9.26 -9.19 -6.21
C LYS A 87 -10.33 -10.05 -5.52
N PHE A 88 -11.48 -9.48 -5.20
CA PHE A 88 -12.59 -10.31 -4.72
C PHE A 88 -13.07 -11.32 -5.77
N LYS A 89 -13.11 -10.93 -7.05
CA LYS A 89 -13.42 -11.85 -8.17
C LYS A 89 -12.37 -12.94 -8.35
N GLU A 90 -11.11 -12.68 -8.00
CA GLU A 90 -10.02 -13.67 -7.96
C GLU A 90 -10.07 -14.60 -6.73
N GLY A 91 -11.12 -14.50 -5.90
CA GLY A 91 -11.36 -15.37 -4.75
C GLY A 91 -10.62 -14.95 -3.49
N PHE A 92 -10.20 -13.69 -3.35
CA PHE A 92 -9.78 -13.15 -2.06
C PHE A 92 -10.99 -12.74 -1.23
N ASP A 93 -10.90 -12.89 0.09
CA ASP A 93 -11.94 -12.53 1.04
C ASP A 93 -11.63 -11.21 1.75
N ALA A 94 -10.35 -10.87 1.89
CA ALA A 94 -9.93 -9.57 2.41
C ALA A 94 -8.78 -9.00 1.58
N VAL A 95 -8.76 -7.68 1.44
CA VAL A 95 -7.68 -6.92 0.79
C VAL A 95 -7.27 -5.76 1.70
N ILE A 96 -6.03 -5.79 2.17
CA ILE A 96 -5.47 -4.81 3.10
C ILE A 96 -4.33 -4.06 2.40
N LEU A 97 -4.49 -2.76 2.27
CA LEU A 97 -3.58 -1.88 1.55
C LEU A 97 -3.06 -0.75 2.45
N GLY A 98 -1.84 -0.27 2.20
CA GLY A 98 -1.29 0.94 2.80
C GLY A 98 -1.16 2.05 1.77
N HIS A 99 -0.06 2.80 1.85
CA HIS A 99 0.42 3.79 0.86
C HIS A 99 -0.45 5.04 0.64
N CYS A 100 -1.78 4.97 0.76
CA CYS A 100 -2.63 6.16 0.63
C CYS A 100 -2.66 7.01 1.91
N HIS A 101 -2.16 6.51 3.04
CA HIS A 101 -2.20 7.19 4.35
C HIS A 101 -3.63 7.60 4.79
N THR A 102 -4.67 7.00 4.20
CA THR A 102 -6.07 7.25 4.55
C THR A 102 -6.67 5.99 5.17
N PRO A 103 -7.01 6.00 6.47
CA PRO A 103 -7.63 4.86 7.12
C PRO A 103 -9.06 4.68 6.60
N THR A 104 -9.39 3.51 6.05
CA THR A 104 -10.75 3.18 5.60
C THR A 104 -10.99 1.69 5.73
N ILE A 105 -12.19 1.31 6.15
CA ILE A 105 -12.68 -0.08 6.11
C ILE A 105 -14.03 -0.10 5.38
N LYS A 106 -14.19 -1.02 4.44
CA LYS A 106 -15.45 -1.25 3.71
C LYS A 106 -15.73 -2.74 3.66
N GLN A 107 -16.95 -3.12 4.01
CA GLN A 107 -17.44 -4.49 3.94
C GLN A 107 -18.39 -4.63 2.74
N TYR A 108 -18.33 -5.79 2.09
CA TYR A 108 -19.17 -6.15 0.95
C TYR A 108 -19.71 -7.56 1.16
N VAL A 109 -20.84 -7.87 0.52
CA VAL A 109 -21.31 -9.24 0.36
C VAL A 109 -21.28 -9.56 -1.13
N ILE A 110 -20.43 -10.50 -1.52
CA ILE A 110 -20.26 -10.94 -2.92
C ILE A 110 -20.39 -12.45 -2.95
N ASP A 111 -21.30 -12.97 -3.77
CA ASP A 111 -21.62 -14.40 -3.86
C ASP A 111 -21.94 -15.05 -2.50
N GLY A 112 -22.65 -14.31 -1.64
CA GLY A 112 -23.04 -14.75 -0.29
C GLY A 112 -21.89 -14.81 0.72
N ARG A 113 -20.68 -14.34 0.38
CA ARG A 113 -19.53 -14.28 1.28
C ARG A 113 -19.22 -12.84 1.67
N GLU A 114 -18.89 -12.63 2.95
CA GLU A 114 -18.39 -11.34 3.42
C GLU A 114 -16.99 -11.08 2.85
N LYS A 115 -16.78 -9.87 2.33
CA LYS A 115 -15.53 -9.40 1.76
C LYS A 115 -15.12 -8.11 2.44
N THR A 116 -13.84 -7.97 2.79
CA THR A 116 -13.34 -6.81 3.53
C THR A 116 -12.26 -6.07 2.74
N PHE A 117 -12.46 -4.78 2.52
CA PHE A 117 -11.45 -3.87 1.98
C PHE A 117 -10.95 -2.96 3.10
N VAL A 118 -9.63 -2.87 3.28
CA VAL A 118 -9.01 -1.96 4.23
C VAL A 118 -7.92 -1.14 3.54
N THR A 119 -7.90 0.16 3.80
CA THR A 119 -6.69 0.99 3.69
C THR A 119 -6.23 1.44 5.06
N LEU A 120 -4.92 1.39 5.30
CA LEU A 120 -4.31 1.87 6.54
C LEU A 120 -3.96 3.36 6.40
N GLY A 121 -4.21 4.09 7.48
CA GLY A 121 -3.61 5.40 7.71
C GLY A 121 -2.15 5.28 8.14
N ASP A 122 -1.62 6.36 8.69
CA ASP A 122 -0.21 6.48 9.07
C ASP A 122 -0.02 6.73 10.56
N TRP A 123 1.20 6.52 11.04
CA TRP A 123 1.59 6.69 12.45
C TRP A 123 1.97 8.12 12.84
N ILE A 124 1.69 9.11 12.00
CA ILE A 124 2.01 10.53 12.22
C ILE A 124 0.73 11.31 12.51
N SER A 125 -0.28 11.14 11.65
CA SER A 125 -1.56 11.87 11.71
C SER A 125 -2.69 11.01 12.26
N HIS A 126 -2.76 9.74 11.86
CA HIS A 126 -3.93 8.89 12.13
C HIS A 126 -3.74 7.93 13.30
N TYR A 127 -2.52 7.40 13.51
CA TYR A 127 -2.22 6.34 14.47
C TYR A 127 -3.09 5.09 14.27
N SER A 128 -3.47 4.79 13.03
CA SER A 128 -4.39 3.69 12.73
C SER A 128 -3.68 2.34 12.62
N TYR A 129 -4.35 1.29 13.06
CA TYR A 129 -3.94 -0.10 12.88
C TYR A 129 -5.17 -0.98 12.62
N LEU A 130 -4.96 -2.13 11.98
CA LEU A 130 -6.01 -3.11 11.74
C LEU A 130 -5.87 -4.26 12.74
N LEU A 131 -6.91 -4.50 13.52
CA LEU A 131 -7.05 -5.66 14.38
C LEU A 131 -7.85 -6.75 13.66
N TYR A 132 -7.40 -7.99 13.78
CA TYR A 132 -8.17 -9.16 13.40
C TYR A 132 -8.28 -10.07 14.63
N GLU A 133 -9.49 -10.24 15.13
CA GLU A 133 -9.80 -11.01 16.34
C GLU A 133 -11.17 -11.67 16.16
N ASP A 134 -11.30 -12.94 16.57
CA ASP A 134 -12.54 -13.72 16.50
C ASP A 134 -13.25 -13.65 15.14
N GLY A 135 -12.48 -13.79 14.05
CA GLY A 135 -13.04 -13.78 12.68
C GLY A 135 -13.37 -12.39 12.14
N LYS A 136 -13.09 -11.31 12.87
CA LYS A 136 -13.54 -9.95 12.53
C LYS A 136 -12.38 -8.96 12.36
N PHE A 137 -12.43 -8.21 11.27
CA PHE A 137 -11.56 -7.06 11.06
C PHE A 137 -12.12 -5.80 11.71
N THR A 138 -11.30 -5.11 12.49
CA THR A 138 -11.62 -3.81 13.10
C THR A 138 -10.50 -2.82 12.83
N LEU A 139 -10.82 -1.73 12.15
CA LEU A 139 -9.88 -0.60 11.97
C LEU A 139 -9.91 0.27 13.23
N SER A 140 -8.80 0.29 13.96
CA SER A 140 -8.65 0.96 15.26
C SER A 140 -7.60 2.06 15.19
N PHE A 141 -7.61 2.93 16.21
CA PHE A 141 -6.75 4.11 16.29
C PHE A 141 -6.13 4.17 17.67
N TYR A 142 -4.80 4.21 17.72
CA TYR A 142 -4.08 4.39 18.96
C TYR A 142 -4.20 5.84 19.42
N ARG A 143 -4.59 6.03 20.69
CA ARG A 143 -4.60 7.34 21.34
C ARG A 143 -3.56 7.30 22.47
N PRO A 144 -2.43 8.02 22.33
CA PRO A 144 -1.43 8.14 23.39
C PRO A 144 -1.98 8.89 24.62
#